data_AF-A0A1Q4BI49-F1
#
_entry.id   AF-A0A1Q4BI49-F1
#
_cell.length_a   1.000
_cell.length_b   1.000
_cell.length_c   1.000
_cell.angle_alpha   90.00
_cell.angle_beta   90.00
_cell.angle_gamma   90.00
#
_symmetry.space_group_name_H-M   'P 1'
#
loop_
_entity.id
_entity.type
_entity.pdbx_description
1 polymer ?
#
loop_
_entity_poly.entity_id
_entity_poly.type
_entity_poly.pdbx_seq_one_letter_code
_entity_poly.pdbx_strand_id
1 'polypeptide(L)' 'MKFAVLGAIAATLAGCAAWPNLDTVRDPADPTAKVPRHSYRSVMTGTVDYRPVQPKSWVDSNQRVAPKGRGQ' A
#
# COMPACT_ATOMS: atom_id res chain seq x y z
N MET A 1 57.85 -4.65 -10.67
CA MET A 1 57.64 -3.19 -10.56
C MET A 1 56.76 -2.62 -11.68
N LYS A 2 57.10 -2.81 -12.97
CA LYS A 2 56.27 -2.31 -14.10
C LYS A 2 54.79 -2.71 -14.04
N PHE A 3 54.50 -3.98 -13.75
CA PHE A 3 53.12 -4.45 -13.61
C PHE A 3 52.39 -3.87 -12.39
N ALA A 4 53.10 -3.59 -11.30
CA ALA A 4 52.52 -2.95 -10.12
C ALA A 4 52.18 -1.47 -10.40
N VAL A 5 53.05 -0.77 -11.15
CA VAL A 5 52.80 0.60 -11.59
C VAL A 5 51.61 0.65 -12.56
N LEU A 6 51.55 -0.26 -13.54
CA LEU A 6 50.42 -0.37 -14.45
C LEU A 6 49.11 -0.70 -13.72
N GLY A 7 49.17 -1.61 -12.74
CA GLY A 7 48.00 -1.95 -11.90
C GLY A 7 47.52 -0.76 -11.05
N ALA A 8 48.43 -0.01 -10.45
CA ALA A 8 48.09 1.18 -9.67
C ALA A 8 47.42 2.27 -10.53
N ILE A 9 47.94 2.48 -11.75
CA ILE A 9 47.36 3.42 -12.70
C ILE A 9 45.96 2.95 -13.14
N ALA A 10 45.79 1.67 -13.48
CA ALA A 10 44.48 1.14 -13.87
C ALA A 10 43.43 1.30 -12.74
N ALA A 11 43.82 1.07 -11.48
CA ALA A 11 42.94 1.20 -10.33
C ALA A 11 42.50 2.65 -10.08
N THR A 12 43.41 3.62 -10.23
CA THR A 12 43.06 5.04 -10.08
C THR A 12 42.16 5.53 -11.21
N LEU A 13 42.39 5.09 -12.46
CA LEU A 13 41.49 5.41 -13.57
C LEU A 13 40.11 4.78 -13.41
N ALA A 14 40.02 3.55 -12.88
CA ALA A 14 38.74 2.89 -12.63
C ALA A 14 37.88 3.63 -11.59
N GLY A 15 38.51 4.27 -10.59
CA GLY A 15 37.80 5.10 -9.61
C GLY A 15 37.22 6.41 -10.17
N CYS A 16 37.72 6.86 -11.32
CA CYS A 16 37.17 8.01 -12.06
C CYS A 16 36.12 7.62 -13.10
N ALA A 17 35.87 6.31 -13.31
CA ALA A 17 34.82 5.88 -14.22
C ALA A 17 33.45 6.28 -13.69
N ALA A 18 32.55 6.69 -14.58
CA ALA A 18 31.16 6.91 -14.22
C ALA A 18 30.56 5.61 -13.66
N TRP A 19 29.79 5.74 -12.57
CA TRP A 19 29.05 4.61 -12.02
C TRP A 19 28.15 4.02 -13.11
N PRO A 20 28.08 2.68 -13.28
CA PRO A 20 27.15 2.09 -14.21
C PRO A 20 25.75 2.61 -13.89
N ASN A 21 24.99 3.01 -14.91
CA ASN A 21 23.61 3.40 -14.69
C ASN A 21 22.83 2.17 -14.20
N LEU A 22 22.52 2.15 -12.89
CA LEU A 22 21.75 1.10 -12.22
C LEU A 22 20.24 1.39 -12.27
N ASP A 23 19.81 2.40 -13.02
CA ASP A 23 18.40 2.66 -13.33
C ASP A 23 17.90 1.57 -14.29
N THR A 24 17.81 0.34 -13.79
CA THR A 24 17.12 -0.77 -14.43
C THR A 24 15.60 -0.57 -14.43
N VAL A 25 15.14 0.49 -13.76
CA VAL A 25 13.76 0.95 -13.70
C VAL A 25 13.69 2.27 -14.45
N ARG A 26 12.73 2.39 -15.36
CA ARG A 26 12.42 3.63 -16.10
C ARG A 26 12.31 4.78 -15.09
N ASP A 27 12.90 5.93 -15.41
CA ASP A 27 12.77 7.16 -14.60
C ASP A 27 11.29 7.40 -14.26
N PRO A 28 10.91 7.50 -12.96
CA PRO A 28 9.54 7.82 -12.56
C PRO A 28 8.99 9.12 -13.17
N ALA A 29 9.88 10.04 -13.59
CA ALA A 29 9.52 11.28 -14.26
C ALA A 29 9.43 11.17 -15.79
N ASP A 30 9.72 10.01 -16.40
CA ASP A 30 9.64 9.82 -17.85
C ASP A 30 8.18 9.91 -18.36
N PRO A 31 7.82 10.96 -19.13
CA PRO A 31 6.45 11.13 -19.63
C PRO A 31 6.08 10.11 -20.72
N THR A 32 7.05 9.39 -21.28
CA THR A 32 6.83 8.35 -22.30
C THR A 32 6.57 6.97 -21.69
N ALA A 33 6.74 6.82 -20.37
CA ALA A 33 6.45 5.58 -19.67
C ALA A 33 4.95 5.24 -19.75
N LYS A 34 4.63 4.00 -20.13
CA LYS A 34 3.25 3.53 -20.17
C LYS A 34 2.74 3.32 -18.74
N VAL A 35 1.66 4.02 -18.38
CA VAL A 35 0.94 3.83 -17.12
C VAL A 35 -0.41 3.16 -17.36
N PRO A 36 -0.87 2.27 -16.46
CA PRO A 36 -2.24 1.76 -16.50
C PRO A 36 -3.25 2.90 -16.39
N ARG A 37 -4.35 2.82 -17.15
CA ARG A 37 -5.48 3.74 -16.98
C ARG A 37 -6.32 3.29 -15.79
N HIS A 38 -6.46 4.15 -14.80
CA HIS A 38 -7.39 3.94 -13.69
C HIS A 38 -8.69 4.70 -13.94
N SER A 39 -9.83 4.03 -13.78
CA SER A 39 -11.13 4.70 -13.76
C SER A 39 -11.38 5.29 -12.38
N TYR A 40 -11.95 6.49 -12.31
CA TYR A 40 -12.43 7.06 -11.05
C TYR A 40 -13.54 6.17 -10.46
N ARG A 41 -13.43 5.86 -9.17
CA ARG A 41 -14.46 5.15 -8.40
C ARG A 41 -14.76 5.95 -7.15
N SER A 42 -16.03 6.23 -6.91
CA SER A 42 -16.46 6.96 -5.72
C SER A 42 -16.18 6.14 -4.46
N VAL A 43 -15.83 6.82 -3.37
CA VAL A 43 -15.68 6.20 -2.04
C VAL A 43 -16.98 5.54 -1.59
N MET A 44 -18.12 6.06 -2.05
CA MET A 44 -19.44 5.52 -1.74
C MET A 44 -19.86 4.36 -2.66
N THR A 45 -19.02 3.97 -3.63
CA THR A 45 -19.36 2.87 -4.54
C THR A 45 -19.46 1.56 -3.76
N GLY A 46 -20.69 1.03 -3.64
CA GLY A 46 -20.98 -0.20 -2.89
C GLY A 46 -21.59 0.04 -1.52
N THR A 47 -21.78 1.30 -1.11
CA THR A 47 -22.54 1.62 0.10
C THR A 47 -24.02 1.32 -0.13
N VAL A 48 -24.60 0.51 0.76
CA VAL A 48 -26.06 0.28 0.82
C VAL A 48 -26.68 1.38 1.68
N ASP A 49 -27.79 1.97 1.21
CA ASP A 49 -28.55 2.93 2.00
C ASP A 49 -29.31 2.22 3.12
N TYR A 50 -28.83 2.36 4.35
CA TYR A 50 -29.51 1.87 5.54
C TYR A 50 -30.33 3.00 6.16
N ARG A 51 -31.66 2.86 6.14
CA ARG A 51 -32.57 3.78 6.82
C ARG A 51 -32.77 3.31 8.27
N PRO A 52 -32.64 4.20 9.27
CA PRO A 52 -33.00 3.84 10.64
C PRO A 52 -34.46 3.40 10.71
N VAL A 53 -34.70 2.24 11.34
CA VAL A 53 -36.04 1.81 11.74
C VAL A 53 -36.32 2.25 13.17
N GLN A 54 -37.59 2.24 13.57
CA GLN A 54 -37.98 2.54 14.93
C GLN A 54 -37.20 1.63 15.91
N PRO A 55 -36.59 2.17 16.98
CA PRO A 55 -35.94 1.36 18.00
C PRO A 55 -36.90 0.32 18.59
N LYS A 56 -36.35 -0.86 18.91
CA LYS A 56 -37.11 -1.90 19.63
C LYS A 56 -37.53 -1.39 21.01
N SER A 57 -38.66 -1.90 21.51
CA SER A 57 -39.10 -1.69 22.90
C SER A 57 -37.98 -2.06 23.87
N TRP A 58 -37.70 -1.15 24.81
CA TRP A 58 -36.75 -1.37 25.90
C TRP A 58 -37.22 -2.51 26.80
N VAL A 59 -38.51 -2.55 27.12
CA VAL A 59 -39.12 -3.59 27.97
C VAL A 59 -38.93 -4.96 27.34
N ASP A 60 -39.30 -5.11 26.07
CA ASP A 60 -39.20 -6.39 25.35
C ASP A 60 -37.73 -6.84 25.27
N SER A 61 -36.81 -5.88 25.12
CA SER A 61 -35.38 -6.17 25.05
C SER A 61 -34.83 -6.66 26.37
N ASN A 62 -35.26 -6.06 27.47
CA ASN A 62 -34.84 -6.47 28.80
C ASN A 62 -35.47 -7.80 29.23
N GLN A 63 -36.73 -8.05 28.90
CA GLN A 63 -37.39 -9.32 29.19
C GLN A 63 -36.70 -10.52 28.52
N ARG A 64 -36.19 -10.34 27.28
CA ARG A 64 -35.46 -11.42 26.57
C ARG A 64 -34.15 -11.81 27.25
N VAL A 65 -33.46 -10.86 27.88
CA VAL A 65 -32.16 -11.10 28.54
C VAL A 65 -32.27 -11.27 30.05
N ALA A 66 -33.46 -11.02 30.62
CA ALA A 66 -33.70 -11.20 32.04
C ALA A 66 -33.46 -12.68 32.41
N PRO A 67 -32.74 -12.95 33.50
CA PRO A 67 -32.63 -14.30 34.03
C PRO A 67 -34.03 -14.89 34.26
N LYS A 68 -34.32 -16.01 33.60
CA LYS A 68 -35.52 -16.78 33.93
C LYS A 68 -35.29 -17.35 35.33
N GLY A 69 -36.15 -16.99 36.27
CA GLY A 69 -36.04 -17.46 37.65
C GLY A 69 -35.87 -18.98 37.69
N ARG A 70 -34.95 -19.48 38.52
CA ARG A 70 -34.93 -20.89 38.87
C ARG A 70 -36.19 -21.18 39.70
N GLY A 71 -37.16 -21.86 39.09
CA GLY A 71 -38.32 -22.42 39.79
C GLY A 71 -39.65 -21.79 39.39
N GLN A 72 -40.33 -22.44 38.44
CA GLN A 72 -41.67 -22.98 38.68
C GLN A 72 -41.50 -24.49 38.80
#